data_AF-A0A4U3KNF1-F1
#
_entry.id   AF-A0A4U3KNF1-F1
#
_cell.length_a   1.000
_cell.length_b   1.000
_cell.length_c   1.000
_cell.angle_alpha   90.00
_cell.angle_beta   90.00
_cell.angle_gamma   90.00
#
_symmetry.space_group_name_H-M   'P 1'
#
loop_
_entity.id
_entity.type
_entity.pdbx_description
1 polymer ?
#
loop_
_entity_poly.entity_id
_entity_poly.type
_entity_poly.pdbx_seq_one_letter_code
_entity_poly.pdbx_strand_id
1 'polypeptide(L)'
;MRNKQIEKVSQRLFIVTSILAVSLLLLSVVVYPDLPAHVPIHVNFWGEGNSFGPRSSIFMWPAVLFGLSIYQRSYQSVQPYGRWLKVLLIIVNLGAWFSILRLFIHLLV
;
A
#
# COMPACT_ATOMS: atom_id res chain seq x y z
N MET A 1 30.39 -4.09 0.90
CA MET A 1 29.44 -4.31 2.02
C MET A 1 28.13 -3.51 1.89
N ARG A 2 28.16 -2.23 1.48
CA ARG A 2 26.97 -1.35 1.35
C ARG A 2 25.85 -1.85 0.42
N ASN A 3 26.18 -2.45 -0.72
CA ASN A 3 25.16 -2.97 -1.66
C ASN A 3 24.36 -4.16 -1.08
N LYS A 4 25.03 -5.07 -0.36
CA LYS A 4 24.37 -6.20 0.33
C LYS A 4 23.41 -5.72 1.43
N GLN A 5 23.72 -4.63 2.13
CA GLN A 5 22.83 -4.03 3.13
C GLN A 5 21.58 -3.44 2.49
N ILE A 6 21.73 -2.71 1.37
CA ILE A 6 20.59 -2.11 0.66
C ILE A 6 19.66 -3.18 0.09
N GLU A 7 20.21 -4.27 -0.44
CA GLU A 7 19.43 -5.39 -0.95
C GLU A 7 18.63 -6.10 0.16
N LYS A 8 19.26 -6.31 1.32
CA LYS A 8 18.59 -6.86 2.51
C LYS A 8 17.47 -5.94 3.02
N VAL A 9 17.67 -4.63 2.99
CA VAL A 9 16.63 -3.63 3.33
C VAL A 9 15.48 -3.67 2.33
N SER A 10 15.78 -3.73 1.02
CA SER A 10 14.75 -3.83 -0.02
C SER A 10 13.92 -5.11 0.12
N GLN A 11 14.55 -6.24 0.41
CA GLN A 11 13.87 -7.51 0.64
C GLN A 11 12.99 -7.46 1.90
N ARG A 12 13.47 -6.88 3.00
CA ARG A 12 12.67 -6.69 4.22
C ARG A 12 11.46 -5.79 3.97
N LEU A 13 11.67 -4.69 3.25
CA LEU A 13 10.60 -3.79 2.83
C LEU A 13 9.53 -4.54 2.02
N PHE A 14 9.95 -5.34 1.04
CA PHE A 14 9.02 -6.16 0.24
C PHE A 14 8.21 -7.14 1.09
N ILE A 15 8.85 -7.82 2.05
CA ILE A 15 8.15 -8.75 2.95
C ILE A 15 7.11 -8.00 3.80
N VAL A 16 7.50 -6.86 4.38
CA VAL A 16 6.61 -6.06 5.22
C VAL A 16 5.43 -5.49 4.40
N THR A 17 5.69 -4.96 3.19
CA THR A 17 4.64 -4.48 2.26
C THR A 17 3.70 -5.59 1.82
N SER A 18 4.22 -6.79 1.58
CA SER A 18 3.39 -7.94 1.22
C SER A 18 2.50 -8.39 2.38
N ILE A 19 3.06 -8.56 3.58
CA ILE A 19 2.30 -8.98 4.76
C ILE A 19 1.18 -7.98 5.04
N LEU A 20 1.49 -6.68 5.05
CA LEU A 20 0.44 -5.69 5.33
C LEU A 20 -0.61 -5.63 4.23
N ALA A 21 -0.23 -5.65 2.95
CA ALA A 21 -1.20 -5.62 1.88
C ALA A 21 -2.16 -6.83 1.96
N VAL A 22 -1.64 -8.01 2.28
CA VAL A 22 -2.44 -9.22 2.52
C VAL A 22 -3.33 -9.06 3.75
N SER A 23 -2.79 -8.57 4.88
CA SER A 23 -3.58 -8.33 6.09
C SER A 23 -4.71 -7.33 5.85
N LEU A 24 -4.46 -6.27 5.07
CA LEU A 24 -5.48 -5.28 4.70
C LEU A 24 -6.52 -5.88 3.75
N LEU A 25 -6.11 -6.73 2.79
CA LEU A 25 -7.06 -7.46 1.95
C LEU A 25 -7.96 -8.37 2.79
N LEU A 26 -7.39 -9.11 3.74
CA LEU A 26 -8.16 -9.97 4.65
C LEU A 26 -9.11 -9.13 5.51
N LEU A 27 -8.63 -8.00 6.05
CA LEU A 27 -9.47 -7.07 6.80
C LEU A 27 -10.60 -6.54 5.93
N SER A 28 -10.32 -6.16 4.68
CA SER A 28 -11.35 -5.74 3.71
C SER A 28 -12.42 -6.81 3.55
N VAL A 29 -12.05 -8.09 3.42
CA VAL A 29 -13.02 -9.20 3.30
C VAL A 29 -13.90 -9.28 4.56
N VAL A 30 -13.31 -9.16 5.75
CA VAL A 30 -14.03 -9.24 7.02
C VAL A 30 -15.05 -8.11 7.17
N VAL A 31 -14.69 -6.87 6.83
CA VAL A 31 -15.56 -5.71 7.02
C VAL A 31 -16.49 -5.45 5.83
N TYR A 32 -16.25 -6.08 4.68
CA TYR A 32 -17.00 -5.85 3.44
C TYR A 32 -18.53 -5.93 3.60
N PRO A 33 -19.10 -6.90 4.34
CA PRO A 33 -20.56 -7.00 4.48
C PRO A 33 -21.18 -5.75 5.13
N ASP A 34 -20.48 -5.17 6.10
CA ASP A 34 -20.97 -4.10 6.97
C ASP A 34 -20.70 -2.68 6.41
N LEU A 35 -19.89 -2.57 5.37
CA LEU A 35 -19.60 -1.29 4.74
C LEU A 35 -20.86 -0.65 4.12
N PRO A 36 -20.95 0.69 4.06
CA PRO A 36 -21.98 1.36 3.27
C PRO A 36 -21.88 1.02 1.77
N ALA A 37 -22.92 1.34 1.00
CA ALA A 37 -22.91 1.13 -0.45
C ALA A 37 -21.80 1.95 -1.15
N HIS A 38 -21.45 3.10 -0.57
CA HIS A 38 -20.39 3.98 -1.04
C HIS A 38 -19.37 4.20 0.07
N VAL A 39 -18.10 4.00 -0.24
CA VAL A 39 -16.98 4.17 0.69
C VAL A 39 -16.06 5.28 0.19
N PRO A 40 -15.43 6.06 1.08
CA PRO A 40 -14.40 7.00 0.67
C PRO A 40 -13.29 6.26 -0.09
N ILE A 41 -12.93 6.79 -1.25
CA ILE A 41 -11.81 6.29 -2.08
C ILE A 41 -10.63 7.25 -2.07
N HIS A 42 -10.89 8.50 -1.70
CA HIS A 42 -9.87 9.53 -1.51
C HIS A 42 -10.18 10.30 -0.24
N VAL A 43 -9.12 10.58 0.53
CA VAL A 43 -9.18 11.34 1.77
C VAL A 43 -8.35 12.61 1.56
N ASN A 44 -8.92 13.78 1.87
CA ASN A 44 -8.21 15.05 1.73
C ASN A 44 -7.11 15.20 2.81
N PHE A 45 -6.36 16.30 2.77
CA PHE A 45 -5.32 16.57 3.77
C PHE A 45 -5.88 16.59 5.20
N TRP A 46 -7.08 17.13 5.37
CA TRP A 46 -7.80 17.22 6.65
C TRP A 46 -8.31 15.88 7.19
N GLY A 47 -8.37 14.83 6.37
CA GLY A 47 -8.79 13.50 6.79
C GLY A 47 -10.24 13.16 6.47
N GLU A 48 -10.91 14.00 5.69
CA GLU A 48 -12.29 13.79 5.29
C GLU A 48 -12.33 13.11 3.92
N GLY A 49 -13.25 12.15 3.78
CA GLY A 49 -13.58 11.56 2.49
C GLY A 49 -14.16 12.63 1.56
N ASN A 50 -13.43 13.00 0.50
CA ASN A 50 -13.89 14.00 -0.48
C ASN A 50 -14.24 13.37 -1.84
N SER A 51 -14.02 12.07 -1.98
CA SER A 51 -14.45 11.27 -3.13
C SER A 51 -14.87 9.90 -2.66
N PHE A 52 -16.01 9.42 -3.17
CA PHE A 52 -16.63 8.17 -2.77
C PHE A 52 -16.79 7.26 -3.98
N GLY A 53 -16.47 5.99 -3.79
CA GLY A 53 -16.61 4.94 -4.79
C GLY A 53 -17.55 3.84 -4.30
N PRO A 54 -17.85 2.86 -5.15
CA PRO A 54 -18.63 1.70 -4.75
C PRO A 54 -17.95 0.95 -3.59
N ARG A 55 -18.72 0.23 -2.79
CA ARG A 55 -18.24 -0.59 -1.67
C ARG A 55 -17.03 -1.47 -2.03
N SER A 56 -16.99 -2.02 -3.25
CA SER A 56 -15.88 -2.84 -3.75
C SER A 56 -14.54 -2.12 -3.81
N SER A 57 -14.52 -0.78 -3.82
CA SER A 57 -13.29 0.01 -3.84
C SER A 57 -12.42 -0.18 -2.60
N ILE A 58 -12.92 -0.75 -1.51
CA ILE A 58 -12.09 -1.06 -0.34
C ILE A 58 -10.92 -2.03 -0.67
N PHE A 59 -11.11 -2.92 -1.65
CA PHE A 59 -10.06 -3.86 -2.08
C PHE A 59 -9.02 -3.23 -3.00
N MET A 60 -9.33 -2.09 -3.61
CA MET A 60 -8.50 -1.48 -4.64
C MET A 60 -7.12 -1.10 -4.09
N TRP A 61 -7.10 -0.37 -2.98
CA TRP A 61 -5.86 0.15 -2.43
C TRP A 61 -4.91 -0.94 -1.91
N PRO A 62 -5.36 -1.94 -1.14
CA PRO A 62 -4.53 -3.09 -0.78
C PRO A 62 -4.02 -3.86 -2.00
N ALA A 63 -4.85 -4.06 -3.03
CA ALA A 63 -4.45 -4.74 -4.26
C ALA A 63 -3.38 -3.95 -5.05
N VAL A 64 -3.54 -2.63 -5.15
CA VAL A 64 -2.55 -1.74 -5.79
C VAL A 64 -1.22 -1.77 -5.05
N LEU A 65 -1.23 -1.71 -3.71
CA LEU A 65 -0.01 -1.84 -2.90
C LEU A 65 0.69 -3.17 -3.16
N PHE A 66 -0.06 -4.27 -3.19
CA PHE A 66 0.49 -5.60 -3.43
C PHE A 66 1.06 -5.73 -4.84
N GLY A 67 0.33 -5.27 -5.86
CA GLY A 67 0.80 -5.26 -7.24
C GLY A 67 2.07 -4.41 -7.42
N LEU A 68 2.11 -3.23 -6.78
CA LEU A 68 3.27 -2.34 -6.82
C LEU A 68 4.49 -2.98 -6.14
N SER A 69 4.31 -3.66 -5.00
CA SER A 69 5.42 -4.32 -4.30
C SER A 69 6.01 -5.46 -5.13
N ILE A 70 5.17 -6.27 -5.77
CA ILE A 70 5.60 -7.33 -6.69
C ILE A 70 6.32 -6.72 -7.89
N TYR A 71 5.74 -5.71 -8.53
CA TYR A 71 6.34 -5.05 -9.69
C TYR A 71 7.74 -4.51 -9.36
N GLN A 72 7.88 -3.79 -8.25
CA GLN A 72 9.16 -3.26 -7.79
C GLN A 72 10.18 -4.38 -7.54
N ARG A 73 9.76 -5.49 -6.92
CA ARG A 73 10.65 -6.62 -6.64
C ARG A 73 11.11 -7.32 -7.93
N SER A 74 10.18 -7.58 -8.84
CA SER A 74 10.46 -8.21 -10.13
C SER A 74 11.40 -7.36 -10.97
N TYR A 75 11.14 -6.06 -11.06
CA TYR A 75 11.99 -5.15 -11.81
C TYR A 75 13.40 -5.05 -11.20
N GLN A 76 13.54 -4.96 -9.88
CA GLN A 76 14.85 -4.99 -9.21
C GLN A 76 15.66 -6.26 -9.51
N SER A 77 14.99 -7.38 -9.72
CA SER A 77 15.63 -8.65 -10.06
C SER A 77 16.23 -8.65 -11.47
N VAL A 78 15.66 -7.87 -12.39
CA VAL A 78 16.11 -7.77 -13.79
C VAL A 78 17.11 -6.63 -13.97
N GLN A 79 16.85 -5.48 -13.36
CA GLN A 79 17.70 -4.30 -13.44
C GLN A 79 17.81 -3.63 -12.07
N PRO A 80 19.02 -3.60 -11.46
CA PRO A 80 19.19 -2.97 -10.17
C PRO A 80 18.96 -1.46 -10.29
N TYR A 81 17.94 -0.95 -9.61
CA TYR A 81 17.67 0.48 -9.57
C TYR A 81 18.88 1.29 -9.11
N GLY A 82 19.05 2.48 -9.72
CA GLY A 82 19.95 3.51 -9.21
C GLY A 82 19.58 3.93 -7.78
N ARG A 83 20.57 4.43 -7.03
CA ARG A 83 20.41 4.78 -5.60
C ARG A 83 19.23 5.70 -5.33
N TRP A 84 19.08 6.75 -6.14
CA TRP A 84 18.02 7.75 -5.99
C TRP A 84 16.62 7.19 -6.27
N LEU A 85 16.49 6.34 -7.29
CA LEU A 85 15.23 5.68 -7.61
C LEU A 85 14.78 4.74 -6.48
N LYS A 86 15.72 4.01 -5.86
CA LYS A 86 15.40 3.18 -4.67
C LYS A 86 14.85 4.02 -3.51
N VAL A 87 15.47 5.15 -3.21
CA VAL A 87 15.02 6.05 -2.14
C VAL A 87 13.62 6.60 -2.45
N LEU A 88 13.39 7.03 -3.69
CA LEU A 88 12.08 7.51 -4.12
C LEU A 88 10.99 6.45 -3.95
N LEU A 89 11.24 5.20 -4.37
CA LEU A 89 10.29 4.10 -4.21
C LEU A 89 9.99 3.77 -2.75
N ILE A 90 10.98 3.91 -1.86
CA ILE A 90 10.76 3.75 -0.41
C ILE A 90 9.83 4.84 0.11
N ILE A 91 10.06 6.11 -0.26
CA ILE A 91 9.22 7.24 0.13
C ILE A 91 7.79 7.05 -0.38
N VAL A 92 7.63 6.66 -1.65
CA VAL A 92 6.31 6.41 -2.26
C VAL A 92 5.58 5.29 -1.53
N ASN A 93 6.26 4.17 -1.23
CA ASN A 93 5.66 3.08 -0.45
C ASN A 93 5.22 3.55 0.94
N LEU A 94 6.05 4.30 1.66
CA LEU A 94 5.69 4.82 2.98
C LEU A 94 4.51 5.79 2.94
N GLY A 95 4.45 6.66 1.92
CA GLY A 95 3.32 7.55 1.70
C GLY A 95 2.03 6.78 1.42
N ALA A 96 2.07 5.81 0.50
CA ALA A 96 0.93 4.97 0.17
C ALA A 96 0.42 4.18 1.39
N TRP A 97 1.34 3.66 2.21
CA TRP A 97 1.04 3.02 3.49
C TRP A 97 0.28 3.95 4.44
N PHE A 98 0.80 5.15 4.67
CA PHE A 98 0.19 6.12 5.57
C PHE A 98 -1.23 6.50 5.10
N SER A 99 -1.40 6.76 3.80
CA SER A 99 -2.70 7.10 3.21
C SER A 99 -3.72 5.98 3.36
N ILE A 100 -3.31 4.72 3.13
CA ILE A 100 -4.21 3.57 3.19
C ILE A 100 -4.59 3.24 4.62
N LEU A 101 -3.62 3.29 5.55
CA LEU A 101 -3.90 3.11 6.96
C LEU A 101 -4.90 4.16 7.47
N ARG A 102 -4.73 5.42 7.07
CA ARG A 102 -5.66 6.51 7.42
C ARG A 102 -7.06 6.27 6.86
N LEU A 103 -7.16 5.79 5.62
CA LEU A 103 -8.45 5.44 5.00
C LEU A 103 -9.15 4.34 5.81
N PHE A 104 -8.45 3.27 6.17
CA PHE A 104 -9.02 2.18 6.96
C PHE A 104 -9.43 2.63 8.36
N ILE A 105 -8.66 3.50 9.03
CA ILE A 105 -9.06 4.08 10.32
C ILE A 105 -10.38 4.85 10.17
N HIS A 106 -10.53 5.64 9.11
CA HIS A 106 -11.75 6.42 8.88
C HIS A 106 -12.96 5.57 8.47
N LEU A 107 -12.74 4.34 7.97
CA LEU A 107 -13.80 3.39 7.66
C LEU A 107 -14.25 2.58 8.88
N LEU A 108 -13.43 2.50 9.92
CA LEU A 108 -13.64 1.65 11.11
C LEU A 108 -14.10 2.41 12.36
N VAL A 109 -14.01 3.75 12.34
CA VAL A 109 -14.40 4.66 13.44
C VAL A 109 -15.59 5.48 12.97
#